data_AF-A0A2N8RIL6-F1
#
_entry.id   AF-A0A2N8RIL6-F1
#
_cell.length_a   1.000
_cell.length_b   1.000
_cell.length_c   1.000
_cell.angle_alpha   90.00
_cell.angle_beta   90.00
_cell.angle_gamma   90.00
#
_symmetry.space_group_name_H-M   'P 1'
#
loop_
_entity.id
_entity.type
_entity.pdbx_description
1 polymer ?
#
loop_
_entity_poly.entity_id
_entity_poly.type
_entity_poly.pdbx_seq_one_letter_code
_entity_poly.pdbx_strand_id
1 'polypeptide(L)'
;MKSLLKLHTLTLLGLALAANAGLQILLAAGELKTWAEIDWMDVVGEGGCAVLTLAWLMMLLHSRPAGRVTRLLALGLACICFSWWMDVLDEFIQLPATATWDNWLETAPMPVGLILLTFGIYHLNQEQRAINVQMNKRERLFREHRLFDNLTPLGTAEYLRRQLDMALRQASDEQRPLSLMAVDLDEFSRVNQRYGQDEGDLVLQAVAQLLVLNLRHQDLLCRLAGDRFVVLLPDTAEQQARQLAEELQTAVASLAHKTRQHGERLHLRASTAVVMAFDDDAEQLLKRLNLGLAKAKQSLPRCA
;
A
#
# COMPACT_ATOMS: atom_id res chain seq x y z
N MET A 1 16.58 16.36 -9.77
CA MET A 1 15.62 16.93 -8.81
C MET A 1 15.98 18.38 -8.54
N LYS A 2 15.07 19.34 -8.77
CA LYS A 2 15.32 20.73 -8.34
C LYS A 2 15.47 20.72 -6.82
N SER A 3 16.55 21.29 -6.28
CA SER A 3 16.76 21.38 -4.84
C SER A 3 15.54 22.04 -4.20
N LEU A 4 14.86 21.33 -3.29
CA LEU A 4 13.66 21.82 -2.61
C LEU A 4 13.91 23.14 -1.86
N LEU A 5 15.16 23.39 -1.46
CA LEU A 5 15.61 24.67 -0.87
C LEU A 5 15.36 25.88 -1.78
N LYS A 6 15.40 25.71 -3.12
CA LYS A 6 15.10 26.83 -4.05
C LYS A 6 13.66 27.33 -3.95
N LEU A 7 12.75 26.50 -3.43
CA LEU A 7 11.34 26.87 -3.22
C LEU A 7 11.11 27.63 -1.91
N HIS A 8 12.14 27.73 -1.06
CA HIS A 8 12.07 28.29 0.29
C HIS A 8 13.05 29.45 0.51
N THR A 9 13.65 29.97 -0.56
CA THR A 9 14.63 31.07 -0.52
C THR A 9 14.10 32.32 0.17
N LEU A 10 12.81 32.64 0.00
CA LEU A 10 12.17 33.78 0.65
C LEU A 10 12.17 33.68 2.19
N THR A 11 11.93 32.48 2.74
CA THR A 11 11.91 32.29 4.20
C THR A 11 13.32 32.38 4.78
N LEU A 12 14.31 31.77 4.11
CA LEU A 12 15.71 31.84 4.53
C LEU A 12 16.28 33.26 4.40
N LEU A 13 15.96 33.95 3.31
CA LEU A 13 16.38 35.34 3.09
C LEU A 13 15.70 36.28 4.09
N GLY A 14 14.42 36.06 4.40
CA GLY A 14 13.71 36.79 5.44
C GLY A 14 14.34 36.63 6.82
N LEU A 15 14.69 35.40 7.21
CA LEU A 15 15.38 35.13 8.47
C LEU A 15 16.76 35.80 8.52
N ALA A 16 17.55 35.68 7.45
CA ALA A 16 18.88 36.30 7.37
C ALA A 16 18.81 37.84 7.47
N LEU A 17 17.84 38.45 6.78
CA LEU A 17 17.61 39.90 6.86
C LEU A 17 17.15 40.33 8.26
N ALA A 18 16.26 39.57 8.90
CA ALA A 18 15.80 39.84 10.26
C ALA A 18 16.95 39.75 11.26
N ALA A 19 17.74 38.66 11.24
CA ALA A 19 18.90 38.46 12.09
C ALA A 19 19.94 39.58 11.94
N ASN A 20 20.23 39.99 10.71
CA ASN A 20 21.13 41.11 10.45
C ASN A 20 20.55 42.45 10.93
N ALA A 21 19.25 42.69 10.74
CA ALA A 21 18.61 43.91 11.22
C ALA A 21 18.64 43.99 12.76
N GLY A 22 18.37 42.89 13.46
CA GLY A 22 18.47 42.80 14.92
C GLY A 22 19.87 43.14 15.42
N LEU A 23 20.91 42.55 14.81
CA LEU A 23 22.31 42.87 15.11
C LEU A 23 22.62 44.36 14.94
N GLN A 24 22.21 44.96 13.81
CA GLN A 24 22.46 46.38 13.54
C GLN A 24 21.73 47.29 14.54
N ILE A 25 20.52 46.91 14.96
CA ILE A 25 19.75 47.65 15.97
C ILE A 25 20.48 47.62 17.32
N LEU A 26 20.95 46.45 17.76
CA LEU A 26 21.69 46.30 19.01
C LEU A 26 23.01 47.08 18.97
N LEU A 27 23.81 46.96 17.89
CA LEU A 27 25.07 47.68 17.74
C LEU A 27 24.90 49.21 17.66
N ALA A 28 23.78 49.70 17.14
CA ALA A 28 23.49 51.13 17.08
C ALA A 28 23.04 51.70 18.43
N ALA A 29 22.47 50.87 19.30
CA ALA A 29 21.89 51.29 20.58
C ALA A 29 22.75 50.96 21.80
N GLY A 30 23.67 50.00 21.69
CA GLY A 30 24.50 49.51 22.80
C GLY A 30 26.00 49.61 22.55
N GLU A 31 26.77 49.27 23.59
CA GLU A 31 28.23 49.19 23.54
C GLU A 31 28.69 47.74 23.66
N LEU A 32 29.87 47.42 23.11
CA LEU A 32 30.42 46.07 23.19
C LEU A 32 30.91 45.78 24.61
N LYS A 33 30.43 44.68 25.19
CA LYS A 33 30.94 44.16 26.46
C LYS A 33 32.41 43.79 26.32
N THR A 34 33.18 43.96 27.40
CA THR A 34 34.56 43.51 27.43
C THR A 34 34.64 41.99 27.62
N TRP A 35 35.78 41.38 27.27
CA TRP A 35 35.98 39.91 27.38
C TRP A 35 35.70 39.32 28.77
N ALA A 36 35.83 40.14 29.82
CA ALA A 36 35.60 39.72 31.21
C ALA A 36 34.11 39.77 31.63
N GLU A 37 33.26 40.45 30.86
CA GLU A 37 31.84 40.67 31.14
C GLU A 37 30.92 39.72 30.35
N ILE A 38 31.48 38.95 29.41
CA ILE A 38 30.75 37.97 28.59
C ILE A 38 30.58 36.66 29.38
N ASP A 39 29.34 36.18 29.52
CA ASP A 39 29.10 34.83 30.04
C ASP A 39 29.28 33.79 28.93
N TRP A 40 30.44 33.14 28.92
CA TRP A 40 30.77 32.12 27.93
C TRP A 40 29.89 30.86 28.02
N MET A 41 29.27 30.59 29.17
CA MET A 41 28.34 29.46 29.30
C MET A 41 27.06 29.73 28.53
N ASP A 42 26.52 30.94 28.67
CA ASP A 42 25.29 31.36 27.98
C ASP A 42 25.53 31.50 26.49
N VAL A 43 26.66 32.09 26.06
CA VAL A 43 27.06 32.13 24.65
C VAL A 43 27.08 30.74 24.00
N VAL A 44 27.61 29.73 24.71
CA VAL A 44 27.65 28.35 24.19
C VAL A 44 26.26 27.70 24.22
N GLY A 45 25.50 27.90 25.30
CA GLY A 45 24.16 27.33 25.46
C GLY A 45 23.17 27.88 24.44
N GLU A 46 23.01 29.19 24.41
CA GLU A 46 22.10 29.91 23.52
C GLU A 46 22.57 29.82 22.06
N GLY A 47 23.88 29.95 21.82
CA GLY A 47 24.48 29.79 20.50
C GLY A 47 24.28 28.37 19.96
N GLY A 48 24.40 27.36 20.81
CA GLY A 48 24.06 25.98 20.50
C GLY A 48 22.59 25.82 20.11
N CYS A 49 21.66 26.42 20.87
CA CYS A 49 20.23 26.42 20.56
C CYS A 49 19.91 27.11 19.23
N ALA A 50 20.54 28.25 18.93
CA ALA A 50 20.39 28.94 17.65
C ALA A 50 20.84 28.06 16.46
N VAL A 51 21.99 27.37 16.60
CA VAL A 51 22.50 26.46 15.56
C VAL A 51 21.57 25.25 15.38
N LEU A 52 21.08 24.64 16.47
CA LEU A 52 20.18 23.48 16.40
C LEU A 52 18.85 23.84 15.75
N THR A 53 18.27 24.98 16.11
CA THR A 53 16.99 25.43 15.55
C THR A 53 17.13 25.78 14.06
N LEU A 54 18.26 26.37 13.65
CA LEU A 54 18.61 26.55 12.24
C LEU A 54 18.77 25.21 11.50
N ALA A 55 19.43 24.23 12.12
CA ALA A 55 19.58 22.89 11.55
C ALA A 55 18.23 22.20 11.36
N TRP A 56 17.32 22.29 12.34
CA TRP A 56 15.95 21.77 12.22
C TRP A 56 15.16 22.47 11.13
N LEU A 57 15.29 23.80 11.00
CA LEU A 57 14.69 24.54 9.90
C LEU A 57 15.19 24.01 8.54
N MET A 58 16.50 23.79 8.39
CA MET A 58 17.07 23.24 7.16
C MET A 58 16.59 21.81 6.87
N MET A 59 16.51 20.95 7.88
CA MET A 59 15.96 19.60 7.74
C MET A 59 14.49 19.61 7.31
N LEU A 60 13.68 20.51 7.89
CA LEU A 60 12.28 20.70 7.51
C LEU A 60 12.16 21.08 6.03
N LEU A 61 12.93 22.09 5.59
CA LEU A 61 12.88 22.59 4.21
C LEU A 61 13.44 21.60 3.18
N HIS A 62 14.35 20.71 3.59
CA HIS A 62 14.87 19.65 2.74
C HIS A 62 13.89 18.48 2.58
N SER A 63 13.14 18.15 3.64
CA SER A 63 12.26 16.97 3.68
C SER A 63 10.84 17.24 3.15
N ARG A 64 10.43 18.50 3.04
CA ARG A 64 9.04 18.89 2.71
C ARG A 64 8.95 19.70 1.43
N PRO A 65 7.92 19.47 0.60
CA PRO A 65 7.60 20.36 -0.51
C PRO A 65 7.04 21.70 0.01
N ALA A 66 7.10 22.72 -0.84
CA ALA A 66 6.50 24.02 -0.53
C ALA A 66 4.97 23.93 -0.42
N GLY A 67 4.45 24.41 0.70
CA GLY A 67 3.04 24.32 1.05
C GLY A 67 2.65 25.36 2.10
N ARG A 68 1.37 25.41 2.47
CA ARG A 68 0.89 26.29 3.56
C ARG A 68 1.42 25.79 4.92
N VAL A 69 1.35 24.48 5.16
CA VAL A 69 1.85 23.86 6.40
C VAL A 69 3.36 24.02 6.54
N THR A 70 4.13 23.74 5.49
CA THR A 70 5.58 23.93 5.49
C THR A 70 5.96 25.38 5.78
N ARG A 71 5.19 26.37 5.30
CA ARG A 71 5.43 27.78 5.60
C ARG A 71 5.15 28.13 7.06
N LEU A 72 4.06 27.63 7.64
CA LEU A 72 3.76 27.85 9.07
C LEU A 72 4.85 27.26 9.96
N LEU A 73 5.26 26.02 9.68
CA LEU A 73 6.34 25.35 10.43
C LEU A 73 7.67 26.08 10.27
N ALA A 74 8.01 26.49 9.04
CA ALA A 74 9.28 27.18 8.76
C ALA A 74 9.31 28.59 9.38
N LEU A 75 8.21 29.35 9.34
CA LEU A 75 8.10 30.63 10.02
C LEU A 75 8.19 30.46 11.54
N GLY A 76 7.54 29.43 12.10
CA GLY A 76 7.63 29.12 13.52
C GLY A 76 9.06 28.84 13.98
N LEU A 77 9.78 27.98 13.26
CA LEU A 77 11.20 27.71 13.52
C LEU A 77 12.09 28.92 13.28
N ALA A 78 11.79 29.75 12.28
CA ALA A 78 12.54 30.98 12.01
C ALA A 78 12.39 32.00 13.15
N CYS A 79 11.19 32.16 13.72
CA CYS A 79 10.98 33.01 14.90
C CYS A 79 11.75 32.51 16.12
N ILE A 80 11.78 31.19 16.37
CA ILE A 80 12.54 30.60 17.47
C ILE A 80 14.04 30.76 17.25
N CYS A 81 14.52 30.52 16.02
CA CYS A 81 15.92 30.71 15.65
C CYS A 81 16.34 32.18 15.80
N PHE A 82 15.46 33.12 15.44
CA PHE A 82 15.70 34.54 15.63
C PHE A 82 15.73 34.92 17.11
N SER A 83 14.84 34.36 17.94
CA SER A 83 14.86 34.54 19.41
C SER A 83 16.22 34.15 19.99
N TRP A 84 16.67 32.91 19.76
CA TRP A 84 17.97 32.45 20.24
C TRP A 84 19.15 33.23 19.68
N TRP A 85 19.01 33.79 18.47
CA TRP A 85 20.03 34.66 17.91
C TRP A 85 20.10 36.01 18.65
N MET A 86 18.96 36.57 19.05
CA MET A 86 18.91 37.79 19.83
C MET A 86 19.48 37.57 21.24
N ASP A 87 19.09 36.48 21.91
CA ASP A 87 19.60 36.10 23.24
C ASP A 87 21.15 36.07 23.23
N VAL A 88 21.74 35.38 22.23
CA VAL A 88 23.20 35.30 22.07
C VAL A 88 23.85 36.68 21.90
N LEU A 89 23.19 37.61 21.20
CA LEU A 89 23.77 38.93 20.94
C LEU A 89 23.79 39.81 22.20
N ASP A 90 22.84 39.62 23.11
CA ASP A 90 22.78 40.36 24.38
C ASP A 90 23.95 39.98 25.29
N GLU A 91 24.56 38.81 25.11
CA GLU A 91 25.82 38.45 25.78
C GLU A 91 27.04 39.21 25.28
N PHE A 92 26.99 39.79 24.08
CA PHE A 92 28.09 40.58 23.52
C PHE A 92 27.85 42.10 23.57
N ILE A 93 26.59 42.53 23.64
CA ILE A 93 26.20 43.94 23.52
C ILE A 93 25.46 44.37 24.78
N GLN A 94 25.97 45.38 25.47
CA GLN A 94 25.32 45.98 26.62
C GLN A 94 24.47 47.16 26.18
N LEU A 95 23.16 47.09 26.45
CA LEU A 95 22.23 48.18 26.18
C LEU A 95 22.12 49.13 27.39
N PRO A 96 21.86 50.43 27.14
CA PRO A 96 21.58 51.38 28.21
C PRO A 96 20.24 51.04 28.89
N ALA A 97 20.17 51.20 30.23
CA ALA A 97 18.99 50.86 31.03
C ALA A 97 17.68 51.58 30.66
N THR A 98 17.73 52.56 29.75
CA THR A 98 16.58 53.27 29.20
C THR A 98 15.93 52.57 28.00
N ALA A 99 16.60 51.58 27.40
CA ALA A 99 16.06 50.79 26.31
C ALA A 99 15.17 49.67 26.88
N THR A 100 13.84 49.85 26.79
CA THR A 100 12.85 48.85 27.26
C THR A 100 12.27 48.00 26.12
N TRP A 101 12.71 48.24 24.89
CA TRP A 101 12.28 47.56 23.66
C TRP A 101 13.08 46.28 23.39
N ASP A 102 14.21 46.11 24.06
CA ASP A 102 15.10 44.95 24.04
C ASP A 102 14.36 43.65 24.44
N ASN A 103 13.67 43.69 25.57
CA ASN A 103 12.87 42.58 26.11
C ASN A 103 11.81 42.09 25.12
N TRP A 104 11.24 43.00 24.32
CA TRP A 104 10.29 42.64 23.27
C TRP A 104 10.94 41.98 22.07
N LEU A 105 12.16 42.38 21.73
CA LEU A 105 12.91 41.81 20.60
C LEU A 105 13.45 40.42 20.93
N GLU A 106 13.80 40.20 22.19
CA GLU A 106 14.28 38.93 22.76
C GLU A 106 13.12 37.94 22.98
N THR A 107 12.10 38.33 23.75
CA THR A 107 11.09 37.38 24.27
C THR A 107 9.91 37.17 23.32
N ALA A 108 9.48 38.18 22.55
CA ALA A 108 8.24 38.07 21.76
C ALA A 108 8.29 37.09 20.56
N PRO A 109 9.41 36.91 19.84
CA PRO A 109 9.49 35.97 18.73
C PRO A 109 9.24 34.51 19.14
N MET A 110 9.69 34.08 20.32
CA MET A 110 9.53 32.70 20.78
C MET A 110 8.06 32.23 20.89
N PRO A 111 7.16 32.89 21.65
CA PRO A 111 5.76 32.47 21.77
C PRO A 111 5.03 32.54 20.43
N VAL A 112 5.34 33.53 19.58
CA VAL A 112 4.81 33.59 18.21
C VAL A 112 5.26 32.35 17.41
N GLY A 113 6.53 31.99 17.52
CA GLY A 113 7.09 30.80 16.89
C GLY A 113 6.42 29.51 17.35
N LEU A 114 6.19 29.35 18.66
CA LEU A 114 5.50 28.20 19.24
C LEU A 114 4.03 28.10 18.81
N ILE A 115 3.32 29.21 18.72
CA ILE A 115 1.93 29.24 18.21
C ILE A 115 1.91 28.80 16.74
N LEU A 116 2.80 29.35 15.90
CA LEU A 116 2.90 28.98 14.49
C LEU A 116 3.26 27.50 14.31
N LEU A 117 4.18 26.97 15.12
CA LEU A 117 4.52 25.55 15.15
C LEU A 117 3.32 24.69 15.55
N THR A 118 2.57 25.09 16.58
CA THR A 118 1.39 24.36 17.04
C THR A 118 0.34 24.23 15.93
N PHE A 119 0.01 25.35 15.26
CA PHE A 119 -0.89 25.33 14.10
C PHE A 119 -0.31 24.55 12.93
N GLY A 120 1.00 24.67 12.68
CA GLY A 120 1.69 23.90 11.65
C GLY A 120 1.60 22.39 11.88
N ILE A 121 1.87 21.92 13.10
CA ILE A 121 1.79 20.50 13.48
C ILE A 121 0.34 20.01 13.41
N TYR A 122 -0.63 20.83 13.84
CA TYR A 122 -2.04 20.49 13.75
C TYR A 122 -2.48 20.25 12.30
N HIS A 123 -2.18 21.18 11.39
CA HIS A 123 -2.51 21.00 9.98
C HIS A 123 -1.70 19.87 9.33
N LEU A 124 -0.46 19.66 9.78
CA LEU A 124 0.33 18.51 9.36
C LEU A 124 -0.38 17.19 9.69
N ASN A 125 -0.90 17.06 10.91
CA ASN A 125 -1.64 15.87 11.32
C ASN A 125 -2.91 15.68 10.47
N GLN A 126 -3.58 16.76 10.08
CA GLN A 126 -4.72 16.70 9.17
C GLN A 126 -4.30 16.22 7.77
N GLU A 127 -3.22 16.77 7.21
CA GLU A 127 -2.68 16.34 5.91
C GLU A 127 -2.34 14.84 5.92
N GLN A 128 -1.69 14.35 6.99
CA GLN A 128 -1.35 12.92 7.13
C GLN A 128 -2.60 12.03 7.16
N ARG A 129 -3.64 12.44 7.89
CA ARG A 129 -4.91 11.69 7.94
C ARG A 129 -5.57 11.63 6.56
N ALA A 130 -5.57 12.73 5.81
CA ALA A 130 -6.17 12.77 4.49
C ALA A 130 -5.44 11.83 3.50
N ILE A 131 -4.10 11.84 3.51
CA ILE A 131 -3.28 10.95 2.68
C ILE A 131 -3.53 9.48 3.02
N ASN A 132 -3.56 9.13 4.31
CA ASN A 132 -3.81 7.76 4.76
C ASN A 132 -5.19 7.25 4.31
N VAL A 133 -6.23 8.09 4.39
CA VAL A 133 -7.56 7.72 3.89
C VAL A 133 -7.54 7.46 2.38
N GLN A 134 -6.82 8.27 1.61
CA GLN A 134 -6.68 8.05 0.16
C GLN A 134 -5.89 6.77 -0.16
N MET A 135 -4.82 6.48 0.58
CA MET A 135 -4.07 5.22 0.42
C MET A 135 -4.96 4.02 0.71
N ASN A 136 -5.72 4.02 1.81
CA ASN A 136 -6.63 2.94 2.16
C ASN A 136 -7.72 2.73 1.10
N LYS A 137 -8.25 3.81 0.51
CA LYS A 137 -9.23 3.70 -0.58
C LYS A 137 -8.63 3.06 -1.83
N ARG A 138 -7.41 3.47 -2.22
CA ARG A 138 -6.69 2.85 -3.34
C ARG A 138 -6.40 1.39 -3.07
N GLU A 139 -5.93 1.07 -1.88
CA GLU A 139 -5.69 -0.31 -1.46
C GLU A 139 -6.96 -1.15 -1.58
N ARG A 140 -8.11 -0.66 -1.08
CA ARG A 140 -9.40 -1.36 -1.21
C ARG A 140 -9.78 -1.62 -2.67
N LEU A 141 -9.69 -0.61 -3.53
CA LEU A 141 -9.94 -0.77 -4.97
C LEU A 141 -9.03 -1.86 -5.56
N PHE A 142 -7.73 -1.84 -5.25
CA PHE A 142 -6.81 -2.90 -5.69
C PHE A 142 -7.15 -4.28 -5.12
N ARG A 143 -7.58 -4.37 -3.85
CA ARG A 143 -7.99 -5.64 -3.22
C ARG A 143 -9.27 -6.20 -3.82
N GLU A 144 -10.22 -5.36 -4.21
CA GLU A 144 -11.44 -5.79 -4.90
C GLU A 144 -11.12 -6.36 -6.29
N HIS A 145 -10.16 -5.77 -7.01
CA HIS A 145 -9.68 -6.31 -8.29
C HIS A 145 -8.86 -7.60 -8.13
N ARG A 146 -8.24 -7.85 -6.97
CA ARG A 146 -7.55 -9.13 -6.68
C ARG A 146 -8.50 -10.32 -6.50
N LEU A 147 -9.79 -10.08 -6.32
CA LEU A 147 -10.78 -11.14 -6.22
C LEU A 147 -11.06 -11.81 -7.56
N PHE A 148 -10.65 -11.20 -8.68
CA PHE A 148 -10.81 -11.76 -10.02
C PHE A 148 -9.45 -12.00 -10.67
N ASP A 149 -9.38 -13.05 -11.47
CA ASP A 149 -8.18 -13.41 -12.22
C ASP A 149 -7.92 -12.38 -13.33
N ASN A 150 -6.65 -12.08 -13.61
CA ASN A 150 -6.31 -11.07 -14.62
C ASN A 150 -6.48 -11.57 -16.06
N LEU A 151 -6.45 -12.90 -16.26
CA LEU A 151 -6.52 -13.51 -17.59
C LEU A 151 -7.93 -13.99 -17.95
N THR A 152 -8.67 -14.48 -16.95
CA THR A 152 -10.02 -15.02 -17.09
C THR A 152 -10.99 -14.19 -16.24
N PRO A 153 -12.28 -14.05 -16.60
CA PRO A 153 -13.26 -13.31 -15.80
C PRO A 153 -13.69 -14.04 -14.51
N LEU A 154 -12.90 -15.01 -14.03
CA LEU A 154 -13.23 -15.90 -12.93
C LEU A 154 -12.71 -15.36 -11.59
N GLY A 155 -13.32 -15.78 -10.49
CA GLY A 155 -12.82 -15.46 -9.14
C GLY A 155 -11.46 -16.11 -8.86
N THR A 156 -10.61 -15.46 -8.07
CA THR A 156 -9.35 -16.02 -7.58
C THR A 156 -9.56 -16.96 -6.39
N ALA A 157 -8.49 -17.61 -5.93
CA ALA A 157 -8.51 -18.40 -4.70
C ALA A 157 -9.05 -17.62 -3.48
N GLU A 158 -8.77 -16.31 -3.37
CA GLU A 158 -9.29 -15.48 -2.28
C GLU A 158 -10.81 -15.31 -2.38
N TYR A 159 -11.34 -15.11 -3.59
CA TYR A 159 -12.79 -15.01 -3.81
C TYR A 159 -13.50 -16.34 -3.53
N LEU A 160 -12.96 -17.46 -4.02
CA LEU A 160 -13.49 -18.79 -3.74
C LEU A 160 -13.60 -19.04 -2.25
N ARG A 161 -12.56 -18.74 -1.47
CA ARG A 161 -12.56 -18.98 -0.02
C ARG A 161 -13.68 -18.22 0.67
N ARG A 162 -13.87 -16.94 0.33
CA ARG A 162 -14.96 -16.12 0.87
C ARG A 162 -16.34 -16.69 0.54
N GLN A 163 -16.54 -17.12 -0.71
CA GLN A 163 -17.82 -17.69 -1.15
C GLN A 163 -18.08 -19.07 -0.52
N LEU A 164 -17.03 -19.89 -0.38
CA LEU A 164 -17.11 -21.18 0.28
C LEU A 164 -17.48 -21.03 1.77
N ASP A 165 -16.88 -20.09 2.49
CA ASP A 165 -17.23 -19.80 3.89
C ASP A 165 -18.72 -19.42 4.05
N MET A 166 -19.26 -18.65 3.10
CA MET A 166 -20.67 -18.28 3.08
C MET A 166 -21.58 -19.48 2.75
N ALA A 167 -21.22 -20.24 1.72
CA ALA A 167 -21.99 -21.40 1.27
C ALA A 167 -22.03 -22.52 2.31
N LEU A 168 -20.94 -22.76 3.05
CA LEU A 168 -20.89 -23.74 4.14
C LEU A 168 -21.88 -23.40 5.25
N ARG A 169 -21.95 -22.12 5.66
CA ARG A 169 -22.92 -21.65 6.67
C ARG A 169 -24.35 -21.84 6.19
N GLN A 170 -24.65 -21.42 4.96
CA GLN A 170 -25.97 -21.56 4.38
C GLN A 170 -26.39 -23.04 4.24
N ALA A 171 -25.49 -23.89 3.74
CA ALA A 171 -25.73 -25.32 3.60
C ALA A 171 -26.01 -26.00 4.95
N SER A 172 -25.28 -25.61 6.00
CA SER A 172 -25.52 -26.07 7.38
C SER A 172 -26.88 -25.62 7.90
N ASP A 173 -27.23 -24.34 7.73
CA ASP A 173 -28.50 -23.77 8.22
C ASP A 173 -29.72 -24.39 7.51
N GLU A 174 -29.61 -24.62 6.20
CA GLU A 174 -30.70 -25.17 5.36
C GLU A 174 -30.67 -26.71 5.25
N GLN A 175 -29.68 -27.38 5.85
CA GLN A 175 -29.45 -28.83 5.73
C GLN A 175 -29.37 -29.32 4.27
N ARG A 176 -28.68 -28.56 3.42
CA ARG A 176 -28.52 -28.88 1.99
C ARG A 176 -27.10 -29.37 1.67
N PRO A 177 -26.94 -30.27 0.69
CA PRO A 177 -25.61 -30.76 0.33
C PRO A 177 -24.79 -29.68 -0.39
N LEU A 178 -23.50 -29.58 -0.03
CA LEU A 178 -22.54 -28.71 -0.68
C LEU A 178 -21.34 -29.53 -1.15
N SER A 179 -21.01 -29.44 -2.45
CA SER A 179 -19.84 -30.10 -3.02
C SER A 179 -18.84 -29.11 -3.60
N LEU A 180 -17.57 -29.49 -3.57
CA LEU A 180 -16.49 -28.84 -4.29
C LEU A 180 -15.92 -29.80 -5.33
N MET A 181 -15.54 -29.24 -6.47
CA MET A 181 -14.88 -29.96 -7.54
C MET A 181 -13.63 -29.20 -8.00
N ALA A 182 -12.52 -29.90 -8.19
CA ALA A 182 -11.32 -29.37 -8.80
C ALA A 182 -11.19 -29.92 -10.21
N VAL A 183 -10.74 -29.07 -11.12
CA VAL A 183 -10.40 -29.40 -12.51
C VAL A 183 -9.00 -28.86 -12.76
N ASP A 184 -8.07 -29.72 -13.16
CA ASP A 184 -6.67 -29.34 -13.38
C ASP A 184 -6.22 -29.94 -14.71
N LEU A 185 -5.76 -29.09 -15.64
CA LEU A 185 -5.36 -29.54 -16.96
C LEU A 185 -4.11 -30.42 -16.87
N ASP A 186 -4.11 -31.54 -17.58
CA ASP A 186 -2.99 -32.46 -17.57
C ASP A 186 -1.90 -31.96 -18.54
N GLU A 187 -0.65 -31.97 -18.07
CA GLU A 187 0.53 -31.57 -18.84
C GLU A 187 0.47 -30.18 -19.49
N PHE A 188 -0.31 -29.24 -18.94
CA PHE A 188 -0.47 -27.90 -19.53
C PHE A 188 0.85 -27.12 -19.69
N SER A 189 1.84 -27.38 -18.83
CA SER A 189 3.19 -26.82 -18.98
C SER A 189 3.85 -27.17 -20.33
N ARG A 190 3.53 -28.33 -20.93
CA ARG A 190 4.01 -28.71 -22.27
C ARG A 190 3.38 -27.86 -23.36
N VAL A 191 2.13 -27.43 -23.19
CA VAL A 191 1.48 -26.48 -24.11
C VAL A 191 2.25 -25.16 -24.10
N ASN A 192 2.54 -24.62 -22.91
CA ASN A 192 3.33 -23.39 -22.77
C ASN A 192 4.73 -23.53 -23.36
N GLN A 193 5.40 -24.67 -23.13
CA GLN A 193 6.75 -24.90 -23.66
C GLN A 193 6.78 -25.03 -25.19
N ARG A 194 5.76 -25.65 -25.79
CA ARG A 194 5.72 -25.91 -27.24
C ARG A 194 5.17 -24.74 -28.05
N TYR A 195 4.17 -24.03 -27.53
CA TYR A 195 3.43 -23.01 -28.28
C TYR A 195 3.56 -21.59 -27.71
N GLY A 196 4.27 -21.42 -26.58
CA GLY A 196 4.44 -20.15 -25.90
C GLY A 196 3.34 -19.85 -24.87
N GLN A 197 3.63 -18.92 -23.97
CA GLN A 197 2.70 -18.51 -22.90
C GLN A 197 1.42 -17.87 -23.44
N ASP A 198 1.52 -17.04 -24.48
CA ASP A 198 0.37 -16.37 -25.09
C ASP A 198 -0.68 -17.36 -25.62
N GLU A 199 -0.24 -18.48 -26.22
CA GLU A 199 -1.16 -19.52 -26.70
C GLU A 199 -1.75 -20.32 -25.53
N GLY A 200 -0.96 -20.60 -24.49
CA GLY A 200 -1.46 -21.18 -23.26
C GLY A 200 -2.55 -20.32 -22.61
N ASP A 201 -2.36 -19.00 -22.60
CA ASP A 201 -3.32 -18.06 -22.06
C ASP A 201 -4.65 -18.09 -22.82
N LEU A 202 -4.61 -18.19 -24.15
CA LEU A 202 -5.80 -18.38 -24.98
C LEU A 202 -6.51 -19.72 -24.70
N VAL A 203 -5.73 -20.80 -24.49
CA VAL A 203 -6.28 -22.11 -24.13
C VAL A 203 -7.00 -22.04 -22.77
N LEU A 204 -6.41 -21.37 -21.79
CA LEU A 204 -7.02 -21.20 -20.47
C LEU A 204 -8.31 -20.38 -20.54
N GLN A 205 -8.35 -19.34 -21.36
CA GLN A 205 -9.58 -18.57 -21.62
C GLN A 205 -10.67 -19.43 -22.27
N ALA A 206 -10.32 -20.26 -23.26
CA ALA A 206 -11.25 -21.16 -23.93
C ALA A 206 -11.79 -22.24 -22.98
N VAL A 207 -10.92 -22.85 -22.17
CA VAL A 207 -11.32 -23.81 -21.13
C VAL A 207 -12.22 -23.14 -20.10
N ALA A 208 -11.86 -21.95 -19.61
CA ALA A 208 -12.69 -21.22 -18.65
C ALA A 208 -14.12 -20.98 -19.20
N GLN A 209 -14.24 -20.51 -20.44
CA GLN A 209 -15.55 -20.32 -21.09
C GLN A 209 -16.32 -21.64 -21.23
N LEU A 210 -15.65 -22.71 -21.66
CA LEU A 210 -16.25 -24.04 -21.77
C LEU A 210 -16.81 -24.51 -20.42
N LEU A 211 -16.03 -24.38 -19.35
CA LEU A 211 -16.47 -24.79 -18.01
C LEU A 211 -17.69 -23.97 -17.58
N VAL A 212 -17.67 -22.64 -17.73
CA VAL A 212 -18.81 -21.77 -17.37
C VAL A 212 -20.08 -22.18 -18.12
N LEU A 213 -19.99 -22.52 -19.42
CA LEU A 213 -21.15 -22.90 -20.23
C LEU A 213 -21.80 -24.22 -19.81
N ASN A 214 -21.08 -25.07 -19.08
CA ASN A 214 -21.57 -26.36 -18.57
C ASN A 214 -22.03 -26.27 -17.10
N LEU A 215 -21.95 -25.10 -16.48
CA LEU A 215 -22.32 -24.87 -15.08
C LEU A 215 -23.66 -24.15 -14.96
N ARG A 216 -24.36 -24.38 -13.86
CA ARG A 216 -25.63 -23.69 -13.54
C ARG A 216 -25.34 -22.27 -13.06
N HIS A 217 -26.35 -21.41 -13.07
CA HIS A 217 -26.21 -20.03 -12.61
C HIS A 217 -25.77 -19.91 -11.13
N GLN A 218 -26.15 -20.88 -10.30
CA GLN A 218 -25.79 -20.92 -8.87
C GLN A 218 -24.40 -21.53 -8.61
N ASP A 219 -23.81 -22.19 -9.60
CA ASP A 219 -22.49 -22.80 -9.47
C ASP A 219 -21.43 -21.70 -9.66
N LEU A 220 -20.37 -21.75 -8.85
CA LEU A 220 -19.30 -20.76 -8.92
C LEU A 220 -18.01 -21.39 -9.40
N LEU A 221 -17.51 -20.94 -10.55
CA LEU A 221 -16.20 -21.30 -11.08
C LEU A 221 -15.15 -20.25 -10.68
N CYS A 222 -14.05 -20.71 -10.09
CA CYS A 222 -12.88 -19.90 -9.74
C CYS A 222 -11.61 -20.51 -10.32
N ARG A 223 -10.62 -19.67 -10.62
CA ARG A 223 -9.27 -20.08 -11.01
C ARG A 223 -8.32 -19.89 -9.82
N LEU A 224 -7.73 -20.98 -9.33
CA LEU A 224 -6.88 -20.92 -8.15
C LEU A 224 -5.47 -20.44 -8.48
N ALA A 225 -4.82 -21.15 -9.40
CA ALA A 225 -3.45 -20.89 -9.83
C ALA A 225 -3.17 -21.65 -11.13
N GLY A 226 -2.46 -21.02 -12.07
CA GLY A 226 -2.04 -21.67 -13.31
C GLY A 226 -3.20 -22.27 -14.10
N ASP A 227 -3.21 -23.58 -14.22
CA ASP A 227 -4.16 -24.41 -14.97
C ASP A 227 -5.24 -25.07 -14.11
N ARG A 228 -5.34 -24.69 -12.83
CA ARG A 228 -6.30 -25.25 -11.88
C ARG A 228 -7.52 -24.36 -11.68
N PHE A 229 -8.67 -24.98 -11.87
CA PHE A 229 -9.99 -24.44 -11.61
C PHE A 229 -10.65 -25.18 -10.46
N VAL A 230 -11.51 -24.49 -9.72
CA VAL A 230 -12.37 -25.08 -8.69
C VAL A 230 -13.78 -24.58 -8.86
N VAL A 231 -14.73 -25.50 -8.76
CA VAL A 231 -16.16 -25.26 -8.81
C VAL A 231 -16.76 -25.48 -7.43
N LEU A 232 -17.51 -24.49 -6.97
CA LEU A 232 -18.40 -24.59 -5.83
C LEU A 232 -19.80 -24.94 -6.33
N LEU A 233 -20.37 -26.03 -5.80
CA LEU A 233 -21.64 -26.62 -6.24
C LEU A 233 -22.64 -26.63 -5.07
N PRO A 234 -23.38 -25.53 -4.85
CA PRO A 234 -24.47 -25.49 -3.89
C PRO A 234 -25.57 -26.49 -4.25
N ASP A 235 -26.27 -27.00 -3.24
CA ASP A 235 -27.40 -27.92 -3.38
C ASP A 235 -27.09 -29.16 -4.22
N THR A 236 -25.85 -29.65 -4.14
CA THR A 236 -25.34 -30.73 -4.99
C THR A 236 -24.65 -31.80 -4.14
N ALA A 237 -25.18 -33.02 -4.20
CA ALA A 237 -24.60 -34.19 -3.53
C ALA A 237 -23.38 -34.74 -4.28
N GLU A 238 -22.53 -35.49 -3.58
CA GLU A 238 -21.26 -35.99 -4.13
C GLU A 238 -21.42 -36.76 -5.46
N GLN A 239 -22.43 -37.61 -5.57
CA GLN A 239 -22.67 -38.40 -6.79
C GLN A 239 -22.99 -37.52 -8.01
N GLN A 240 -23.80 -36.48 -7.82
CA GLN A 240 -24.14 -35.53 -8.88
C GLN A 240 -22.92 -34.69 -9.28
N ALA A 241 -22.13 -34.27 -8.29
CA ALA A 241 -20.89 -33.55 -8.55
C ALA A 241 -19.86 -34.40 -9.30
N ARG A 242 -19.78 -35.72 -9.03
CA ARG A 242 -18.92 -36.66 -9.79
C ARG A 242 -19.39 -36.82 -11.22
N GLN A 243 -20.70 -36.94 -11.46
CA GLN A 243 -21.23 -37.01 -12.82
C GLN A 243 -20.89 -35.74 -13.62
N LEU A 244 -21.08 -34.56 -13.01
CA LEU A 244 -20.68 -33.29 -13.62
C LEU A 244 -19.17 -33.23 -13.88
N ALA A 245 -18.34 -33.79 -12.99
CA ALA A 245 -16.90 -33.86 -13.20
C ALA A 245 -16.51 -34.68 -14.45
N GLU A 246 -17.19 -35.79 -14.70
CA GLU A 246 -17.00 -36.63 -15.90
C GLU A 246 -17.47 -35.90 -17.17
N GLU A 247 -18.59 -35.19 -17.08
CA GLU A 247 -19.11 -34.35 -18.18
C GLU A 247 -18.12 -33.24 -18.54
N LEU A 248 -17.58 -32.52 -17.54
CA LEU A 248 -16.57 -31.47 -17.75
C LEU A 248 -15.26 -32.04 -18.29
N GLN A 249 -14.82 -33.22 -17.81
CA GLN A 249 -13.64 -33.89 -18.33
C GLN A 249 -13.80 -34.24 -19.83
N THR A 250 -14.97 -34.76 -20.21
CA THR A 250 -15.32 -35.07 -21.61
C THR A 250 -15.40 -33.80 -22.46
N ALA A 251 -15.98 -32.73 -21.91
CA ALA A 251 -16.06 -31.43 -22.57
C ALA A 251 -14.65 -30.90 -22.85
N VAL A 252 -13.74 -30.88 -21.87
CA VAL A 252 -12.35 -30.44 -22.05
C VAL A 252 -11.62 -31.30 -23.08
N ALA A 253 -11.82 -32.62 -23.05
CA ALA A 253 -11.20 -33.53 -24.02
C ALA A 253 -11.69 -33.32 -25.47
N SER A 254 -12.93 -32.85 -25.63
CA SER A 254 -13.53 -32.55 -26.94
C SER A 254 -13.28 -31.11 -27.43
N LEU A 255 -12.67 -30.26 -26.61
CA LEU A 255 -12.35 -28.88 -26.99
C LEU A 255 -11.32 -28.85 -28.13
N ALA A 256 -11.80 -28.57 -29.34
CA ALA A 256 -10.95 -28.43 -30.52
C ALA A 256 -10.35 -27.02 -30.61
N HIS A 257 -9.37 -26.72 -29.76
CA HIS A 257 -8.62 -25.44 -29.84
C HIS A 257 -7.58 -25.50 -30.97
N LYS A 258 -7.64 -24.54 -31.91
CA LYS A 258 -6.70 -24.43 -33.02
C LYS A 258 -5.64 -23.38 -32.70
N THR A 259 -4.37 -23.79 -32.66
CA THR A 259 -3.25 -22.88 -32.39
C THR A 259 -3.12 -21.80 -33.46
N ARG A 260 -2.83 -20.55 -33.06
CA ARG A 260 -2.77 -19.43 -34.02
C ARG A 260 -1.58 -19.51 -34.97
N GLN A 261 -0.43 -19.96 -34.48
CA GLN A 261 0.82 -19.98 -35.28
C GLN A 261 1.00 -21.25 -36.10
N HIS A 262 0.58 -22.41 -35.59
CA HIS A 262 0.82 -23.70 -36.25
C HIS A 262 -0.42 -24.31 -36.89
N GLY A 263 -1.63 -23.84 -36.54
CA GLY A 263 -2.88 -24.38 -37.06
C GLY A 263 -3.20 -25.81 -36.60
N GLU A 264 -2.39 -26.37 -35.69
CA GLU A 264 -2.59 -27.69 -35.09
C GLU A 264 -3.76 -27.66 -34.09
N ARG A 265 -4.48 -28.79 -34.00
CA ARG A 265 -5.51 -29.02 -32.97
C ARG A 265 -4.86 -29.50 -31.69
N LEU A 266 -5.10 -28.80 -30.59
CA LEU A 266 -4.68 -29.25 -29.27
C LEU A 266 -5.65 -30.28 -28.72
N HIS A 267 -5.11 -31.38 -28.22
CA HIS A 267 -5.86 -32.35 -27.44
C HIS A 267 -5.54 -32.11 -25.97
N LEU A 268 -6.53 -31.64 -25.23
CA LEU A 268 -6.42 -31.39 -23.79
C LEU A 268 -6.99 -32.57 -23.01
N ARG A 269 -6.49 -32.77 -21.81
CA ARG A 269 -7.07 -33.67 -20.81
C ARG A 269 -7.09 -32.92 -19.49
N ALA A 270 -7.99 -33.32 -18.60
CA ALA A 270 -8.08 -32.75 -17.28
C ALA A 270 -8.26 -33.86 -16.25
N SER A 271 -7.57 -33.73 -15.14
CA SER A 271 -7.83 -34.51 -13.93
C SER A 271 -8.84 -33.77 -13.08
N THR A 272 -9.82 -34.51 -12.55
CA THR A 272 -10.85 -33.96 -11.66
C THR A 272 -10.84 -34.63 -10.30
N ALA A 273 -11.31 -33.92 -9.29
CA ALA A 273 -11.58 -34.47 -7.96
C ALA A 273 -12.80 -33.81 -7.35
N VAL A 274 -13.59 -34.57 -6.61
CA VAL A 274 -14.84 -34.11 -5.99
C VAL A 274 -14.81 -34.44 -4.51
N VAL A 275 -15.26 -33.50 -3.68
CA VAL A 275 -15.49 -33.70 -2.25
C VAL A 275 -16.81 -33.06 -1.85
N MET A 276 -17.57 -33.71 -0.97
CA MET A 276 -18.73 -33.12 -0.32
C MET A 276 -18.37 -32.67 1.09
N ALA A 277 -18.98 -31.57 1.53
CA ALA A 277 -18.84 -31.04 2.88
C ALA A 277 -19.57 -31.93 3.89
N PHE A 278 -18.91 -32.22 5.01
CA PHE A 278 -19.43 -32.94 6.19
C PHE A 278 -18.97 -32.21 7.45
N ASP A 279 -19.70 -31.15 7.85
CA ASP A 279 -19.33 -30.25 8.97
C ASP A 279 -17.88 -29.70 8.90
N ASP A 280 -17.32 -29.63 7.69
CA ASP A 280 -15.96 -29.13 7.47
C ASP A 280 -15.91 -27.60 7.53
N ASP A 281 -14.77 -27.05 7.97
CA ASP A 281 -14.41 -25.68 7.63
C ASP A 281 -13.87 -25.60 6.19
N ALA A 282 -13.80 -24.38 5.64
CA ALA A 282 -13.34 -24.15 4.27
C ALA A 282 -11.91 -24.67 4.00
N GLU A 283 -11.01 -24.61 4.99
CA GLU A 283 -9.63 -25.08 4.81
C GLU A 283 -9.55 -26.60 4.74
N GLN A 284 -10.30 -27.29 5.59
CA GLN A 284 -10.39 -28.74 5.62
C GLN A 284 -10.95 -29.29 4.30
N LEU A 285 -12.01 -28.69 3.79
CA LEU A 285 -12.63 -29.11 2.53
C LEU A 285 -11.69 -28.89 1.34
N LEU A 286 -11.02 -27.73 1.26
CA LEU A 286 -10.01 -27.46 0.24
C LEU A 286 -8.80 -28.41 0.34
N LYS A 287 -8.39 -28.78 1.56
CA LYS A 287 -7.30 -29.75 1.77
C LYS A 287 -7.69 -31.13 1.26
N ARG A 288 -8.89 -31.62 1.57
CA ARG A 288 -9.43 -32.89 1.06
C ARG A 288 -9.52 -32.87 -0.46
N LEU A 289 -9.98 -31.77 -1.05
CA LEU A 289 -10.06 -31.58 -2.49
C LEU A 289 -8.69 -31.70 -3.16
N ASN A 290 -7.67 -31.00 -2.63
CA ASN A 290 -6.31 -31.07 -3.15
C ASN A 290 -5.71 -32.48 -3.04
N LEU A 291 -5.97 -33.19 -1.94
CA LEU A 291 -5.54 -34.58 -1.79
C LEU A 291 -6.21 -35.50 -2.81
N GLY A 292 -7.51 -35.31 -3.07
CA GLY A 292 -8.24 -36.04 -4.12
C GLY A 292 -7.63 -35.83 -5.49
N LEU A 293 -7.33 -34.57 -5.84
CA LEU A 293 -6.74 -34.21 -7.12
C LEU A 293 -5.32 -34.79 -7.28
N ALA A 294 -4.50 -34.73 -6.22
CA ALA A 294 -3.17 -35.32 -6.22
C ALA A 294 -3.22 -36.84 -6.49
N LYS A 295 -4.20 -37.56 -5.92
CA LYS A 295 -4.41 -38.98 -6.19
C LYS A 295 -4.84 -39.23 -7.65
N ALA A 296 -5.76 -38.43 -8.18
CA ALA A 296 -6.20 -38.55 -9.58
C ALA A 296 -5.04 -38.37 -10.58
N LYS A 297 -4.12 -37.42 -10.30
CA LYS A 297 -2.94 -37.20 -11.13
C LYS A 297 -1.88 -38.31 -11.01
N GLN A 298 -1.77 -38.98 -9.86
CA GLN A 298 -0.84 -40.10 -9.67
C GLN A 298 -1.26 -41.35 -10.46
N SER A 299 -2.55 -41.54 -10.70
CA SER A 299 -3.07 -42.66 -11.50
C SER A 299 -2.89 -42.50 -13.02
N LEU A 300 -2.40 -41.35 -13.50
CA LEU A 300 -2.10 -41.17 -14.91
C LEU A 300 -0.77 -41.89 -15.26
N PRO A 301 -0.73 -42.72 -16.31
CA PRO A 301 0.54 -43.27 -16.78
C PRO A 301 1.45 -42.11 -17.17
N ARG A 302 2.65 -42.05 -16.59
CA ARG A 302 3.73 -41.21 -17.11
C ARG A 302 4.06 -41.75 -18.49
N CYS A 303 3.50 -41.16 -19.54
CA CYS A 303 3.92 -41.47 -20.89
C CYS A 303 5.39 -41.04 -21.02
N ALA A 304 6.24 -42.03 -21.27
CA ALA A 304 7.65 -41.86 -21.60
C ALA A 304 7.84 -41.13 -22.93
#